data_AF-A0A3G2L2J1-F1
#
_entry.id   AF-A0A3G2L2J1-F1
#
_cell.length_a   1.000
_cell.length_b   1.000
_cell.length_c   1.000
_cell.angle_alpha   90.00
_cell.angle_beta   90.00
_cell.angle_gamma   90.00
#
_symmetry.space_group_name_H-M   'P 1'
#
loop_
_entity.id
_entity.type
_entity.pdbx_description
1 polymer ?
#
loop_
_entity_poly.entity_id
_entity_poly.type
_entity_poly.pdbx_seq_one_letter_code
_entity_poly.pdbx_strand_id
1 'polypeptide(L)'
;MKNSIVFTLVLLFLSCADSTTKVSGPSATAQVVIESFYEKDEETLKANSTPQAYSNYMNTINMFNATPKDDSNFSVLQDTIMGDVAWVKYTTAYDKTPGLFKLVKQNGKWLADARGSKDKSPF
;
A
#
# COMPACT_ATOMS: atom_id res chain seq x y z
N MET A 1 -13.51 -50.78 27.77
CA MET A 1 -12.33 -50.80 26.86
C MET A 1 -12.89 -51.17 25.48
N LYS A 2 -12.90 -50.34 24.44
CA LYS A 2 -11.91 -49.37 23.93
C LYS A 2 -12.68 -48.43 22.97
N ASN A 3 -12.68 -47.11 23.21
CA ASN A 3 -13.31 -46.12 22.33
C ASN A 3 -12.38 -45.85 21.14
N SER A 4 -12.85 -46.06 19.91
CA SER A 4 -12.15 -45.60 18.70
C SER A 4 -12.86 -44.35 18.19
N ILE A 5 -12.21 -43.22 18.41
CA ILE A 5 -12.60 -41.88 17.97
C ILE A 5 -12.47 -41.81 16.44
N VAL A 6 -13.57 -41.49 15.77
CA VAL A 6 -13.61 -41.08 14.36
C VAL A 6 -13.52 -39.57 14.33
N PHE A 7 -12.37 -39.02 13.91
CA PHE A 7 -12.27 -37.63 13.44
C PHE A 7 -11.07 -37.53 12.48
N THR A 8 -11.30 -37.83 11.21
CA THR A 8 -10.36 -37.48 10.14
C THR A 8 -11.14 -36.80 9.03
N LEU A 9 -11.34 -35.49 9.18
CA LEU A 9 -11.60 -34.60 8.07
C LEU A 9 -10.86 -33.29 8.33
N VAL A 10 -9.54 -33.32 8.16
CA VAL A 10 -8.71 -32.13 8.17
C VAL A 10 -8.63 -31.60 6.75
N LEU A 11 -9.46 -30.58 6.52
CA LEU A 11 -9.31 -29.44 5.61
C LEU A 11 -8.05 -29.44 4.71
N LEU A 12 -8.25 -29.76 3.43
CA LEU A 12 -7.36 -29.37 2.34
C LEU A 12 -7.91 -28.12 1.67
N PHE A 13 -7.59 -26.96 2.23
CA PHE A 13 -7.58 -25.69 1.48
C PHE A 13 -6.18 -25.08 1.57
N LEU A 14 -5.20 -25.81 1.01
CA LEU A 14 -3.96 -25.21 0.54
C LEU A 14 -4.27 -24.46 -0.76
N SER A 15 -4.89 -23.29 -0.64
CA SER A 15 -4.76 -22.29 -1.70
C SER A 15 -3.34 -21.76 -1.62
N CYS A 16 -2.45 -22.34 -2.43
CA CYS A 16 -1.21 -21.69 -2.82
C CYS A 16 -1.57 -20.36 -3.44
N ALA A 17 -1.29 -19.29 -2.72
CA ALA A 17 -1.56 -17.94 -3.15
C ALA A 17 -0.23 -17.41 -3.73
N ASP A 18 -0.15 -17.30 -5.05
CA ASP A 18 1.04 -16.92 -5.83
C ASP A 18 1.85 -15.79 -5.19
N SER A 19 3.15 -16.04 -5.05
CA SER A 19 4.11 -15.27 -4.26
C SER A 19 4.82 -14.14 -5.02
N THR A 20 4.28 -13.65 -6.15
CA THR A 20 5.05 -12.76 -7.04
C THR A 20 4.48 -11.36 -7.24
N THR A 21 3.49 -10.91 -6.45
CA THR A 21 3.19 -9.46 -6.22
C THR A 21 2.04 -9.33 -5.22
N LYS A 22 2.27 -9.67 -3.95
CA LYS A 22 1.31 -9.39 -2.88
C LYS A 22 1.85 -8.29 -1.99
N VAL A 23 1.72 -7.06 -2.45
CA VAL A 23 1.75 -5.92 -1.54
C VAL A 23 0.51 -6.06 -0.65
N SER A 24 0.68 -6.63 0.54
CA SER A 24 -0.45 -6.99 1.39
C SER A 24 -0.90 -5.78 2.21
N GLY A 25 -1.94 -5.11 1.73
CA GLY A 25 -2.70 -4.12 2.51
C GLY A 25 -2.28 -2.66 2.27
N PRO A 26 -3.06 -1.70 2.81
CA PRO A 26 -2.90 -0.28 2.49
C PRO A 26 -1.53 0.29 2.85
N SER A 27 -1.00 -0.08 4.02
CA SER A 27 0.28 0.41 4.53
C SER A 27 1.46 -0.09 3.69
N ALA A 28 1.42 -1.35 3.24
CA ALA A 28 2.41 -1.88 2.31
C ALA A 28 2.32 -1.17 0.94
N THR A 29 1.11 -0.88 0.45
CA THR A 29 0.93 -0.13 -0.80
C THR A 29 1.45 1.30 -0.67
N ALA A 30 1.19 1.98 0.44
CA ALA A 30 1.72 3.31 0.73
C ALA A 30 3.25 3.34 0.69
N GLN A 31 3.90 2.35 1.30
CA GLN A 31 5.36 2.22 1.28
C GLN A 31 5.89 2.07 -0.15
N VAL A 32 5.34 1.12 -0.92
CA VAL A 32 5.78 0.88 -2.30
C VAL A 32 5.61 2.14 -3.17
N VAL A 33 4.51 2.86 -3.00
CA VAL A 33 4.24 4.09 -3.78
C VAL A 33 5.22 5.20 -3.42
N ILE A 34 5.52 5.44 -2.14
CA ILE A 34 6.44 6.52 -1.77
C ILE A 34 7.89 6.16 -2.14
N GLU A 35 8.30 4.91 -1.97
CA GLU A 35 9.65 4.45 -2.35
C GLU A 35 9.85 4.55 -3.86
N SER A 36 8.90 4.04 -4.66
CA SER A 36 8.98 4.14 -6.14
C SER A 36 8.97 5.59 -6.64
N PHE A 37 8.24 6.50 -5.97
CA PHE A 37 8.29 7.93 -6.29
C PHE A 37 9.69 8.50 -6.13
N TYR A 38 10.37 8.25 -5.00
CA TYR A 38 11.70 8.77 -4.74
C TYR A 38 12.81 8.04 -5.50
N GLU A 39 12.63 6.74 -5.83
CA GLU A 39 13.54 6.00 -6.71
C GLU A 39 13.37 6.35 -8.20
N LYS A 40 12.29 7.06 -8.56
CA LYS A 40 11.86 7.29 -9.94
C LYS A 40 11.55 6.01 -10.71
N ASP A 41 11.06 4.98 -10.01
CA ASP A 41 10.53 3.76 -10.61
C ASP A 41 9.08 3.99 -11.08
N GLU A 42 8.96 4.52 -12.29
CA GLU A 42 7.66 4.85 -12.91
C GLU A 42 6.76 3.62 -13.10
N GLU A 43 7.34 2.43 -13.35
CA GLU A 43 6.60 1.20 -13.58
C GLU A 43 5.89 0.75 -12.30
N THR A 44 6.65 0.64 -11.21
CA THR A 44 6.10 0.28 -9.90
C THR A 44 5.13 1.34 -9.39
N LEU A 45 5.44 2.62 -9.60
CA LEU A 45 4.59 3.73 -9.20
C LEU A 45 3.23 3.68 -9.92
N LYS A 46 3.24 3.43 -11.23
CA LYS A 46 2.03 3.27 -12.05
C LYS A 46 1.22 2.04 -11.62
N ALA A 47 1.88 0.92 -11.34
CA ALA A 47 1.21 -0.32 -10.97
C ALA A 47 0.46 -0.23 -9.63
N ASN A 48 0.84 0.70 -8.74
CA ASN A 48 0.30 0.82 -7.38
C ASN A 48 -0.50 2.11 -7.14
N SER A 49 -0.82 2.85 -8.19
CA SER A 49 -1.56 4.11 -8.12
C SER A 49 -2.80 4.10 -9.02
N THR A 50 -3.82 4.87 -8.68
CA THR A 50 -4.90 5.19 -9.62
C THR A 50 -4.35 6.04 -10.78
N PRO A 51 -4.96 6.05 -11.97
CA PRO A 51 -4.48 6.86 -13.09
C PRO A 51 -4.34 8.35 -12.75
N GLN A 52 -5.26 8.88 -11.94
CA GLN A 52 -5.23 10.26 -11.47
C GLN A 52 -4.05 10.51 -10.51
N ALA A 53 -3.85 9.63 -9.52
CA ALA A 53 -2.72 9.74 -8.60
C ALA A 53 -1.38 9.65 -9.33
N TYR A 54 -1.23 8.68 -10.24
CA TYR A 54 -0.04 8.52 -11.07
C TYR A 54 0.28 9.80 -11.86
N SER A 55 -0.71 10.38 -12.54
CA SER A 55 -0.53 11.63 -13.27
C SER A 55 -0.02 12.77 -12.37
N ASN A 56 -0.58 12.89 -11.15
CA ASN A 56 -0.14 13.90 -10.19
C ASN A 56 1.31 13.68 -9.73
N TYR A 57 1.71 12.43 -9.50
CA TYR A 57 3.09 12.10 -9.15
C TYR A 57 4.04 12.45 -10.30
N MET A 58 3.73 12.09 -11.53
CA MET A 58 4.58 12.38 -12.69
C MET A 58 4.78 13.89 -12.94
N ASN A 59 3.80 14.73 -12.57
CA ASN A 59 3.94 16.18 -12.67
C ASN A 59 4.95 16.77 -11.65
N THR A 60 5.29 16.04 -10.60
CA THR A 60 6.11 16.55 -9.48
C THR A 60 7.37 15.73 -9.22
N ILE A 61 7.46 14.49 -9.71
CA ILE A 61 8.59 13.56 -9.48
C ILE A 61 9.95 14.12 -9.91
N ASN A 62 9.96 14.96 -10.95
CA ASN A 62 11.19 15.60 -11.45
C ASN A 62 11.67 16.77 -10.59
N MET A 63 10.88 17.22 -9.62
CA MET A 63 11.29 18.22 -8.64
C MET A 63 12.17 17.61 -7.53
N PHE A 64 12.28 16.28 -7.47
CA PHE A 64 13.07 15.56 -6.47
C PHE A 64 14.25 14.82 -7.12
N ASN A 65 15.32 14.66 -6.35
CA ASN A 65 16.45 13.81 -6.72
C ASN A 65 16.06 12.33 -6.51
N ALA A 66 16.58 11.47 -7.38
CA ALA A 66 16.44 10.03 -7.17
C ALA A 66 17.17 9.64 -5.87
N THR A 67 16.48 8.90 -5.00
CA THR A 67 16.99 8.46 -3.69
C THR A 67 16.70 6.96 -3.52
N PRO A 68 17.68 6.13 -3.11
CA PRO A 68 17.49 4.69 -2.92
C PRO A 68 16.42 4.38 -1.88
N LYS A 69 15.57 3.37 -2.10
CA LYS A 69 14.53 2.95 -1.14
C LYS A 69 15.08 2.55 0.22
N ASP A 70 16.30 2.03 0.29
CA ASP A 70 16.90 1.58 1.55
C ASP A 70 17.14 2.77 2.51
N ASP A 71 17.13 4.00 1.98
CA ASP A 71 17.21 5.23 2.76
C ASP A 71 15.82 5.73 3.23
N SER A 72 14.72 5.04 2.90
CA SER A 72 13.35 5.57 3.12
C SER A 72 12.99 5.76 4.58
N ASN A 73 13.48 4.90 5.48
CA ASN A 73 13.02 4.80 6.87
C ASN A 73 11.49 4.93 7.00
N PHE A 74 10.76 4.30 6.08
CA PHE A 74 9.30 4.37 6.06
C PHE A 74 8.73 3.81 7.36
N SER A 75 7.89 4.59 8.03
CA SER A 75 7.19 4.16 9.25
C SER A 75 5.73 4.59 9.21
N VAL A 76 4.84 3.67 9.56
CA VAL A 76 3.42 3.96 9.74
C VAL A 76 3.22 4.57 11.12
N LEU A 77 2.62 5.76 11.16
CA LEU A 77 2.20 6.39 12.41
C LEU A 77 0.79 5.93 12.80
N GLN A 78 -0.10 5.87 11.82
CA GLN A 78 -1.48 5.46 12.01
C GLN A 78 -2.08 5.03 10.68
N ASP A 79 -2.88 3.96 10.67
CA ASP A 79 -3.68 3.58 9.52
C ASP A 79 -5.14 3.28 9.94
N THR A 80 -6.04 3.36 8.95
CA THR A 80 -7.44 2.96 9.13
C THR A 80 -8.04 2.52 7.80
N ILE A 81 -8.92 1.53 7.86
CA ILE A 81 -9.67 1.00 6.73
C ILE A 81 -11.15 1.29 6.95
N MET A 82 -11.76 1.95 5.98
CA MET A 82 -13.15 2.39 5.94
C MET A 82 -13.82 1.84 4.68
N GLY A 83 -14.16 0.55 4.69
CA GLY A 83 -14.67 -0.16 3.52
C GLY A 83 -13.59 -0.28 2.44
N ASP A 84 -13.88 0.25 1.25
CA ASP A 84 -12.95 0.25 0.11
C ASP A 84 -12.02 1.47 0.07
N VAL A 85 -11.98 2.26 1.15
CA VAL A 85 -11.03 3.37 1.32
C VAL A 85 -10.15 3.10 2.52
N ALA A 86 -8.87 3.44 2.43
CA ALA A 86 -7.96 3.41 3.56
C ALA A 86 -7.15 4.71 3.65
N TRP A 87 -6.72 5.04 4.85
CA TRP A 87 -5.86 6.18 5.12
C TRP A 87 -4.62 5.69 5.86
N VAL A 88 -3.44 6.13 5.42
CA VAL A 88 -2.16 5.77 6.03
C VAL A 88 -1.38 7.05 6.27
N LYS A 89 -1.20 7.39 7.54
CA LYS A 89 -0.32 8.46 8.01
C LYS A 89 1.05 7.87 8.28
N TYR A 90 2.09 8.45 7.71
CA TYR A 90 3.43 7.86 7.72
C TYR A 90 4.52 8.94 7.85
N THR A 91 5.74 8.49 8.10
CA THR A 91 6.97 9.30 8.00
C THR A 91 7.97 8.60 7.11
N THR A 92 8.89 9.36 6.53
CA THR A 92 10.07 8.86 5.81
C THR A 92 11.28 9.71 6.20
N ALA A 93 12.48 9.30 5.80
CA ALA A 93 13.66 10.16 5.86
C ALA A 93 13.65 11.25 4.78
N TYR A 94 12.83 11.09 3.74
CA TYR A 94 12.78 12.00 2.59
C TYR A 94 12.07 13.33 2.89
N ASP A 95 11.12 13.33 3.83
CA ASP A 95 10.37 14.51 4.25
C ASP A 95 10.36 14.60 5.79
N LYS A 96 10.51 15.82 6.32
CA LYS A 96 10.47 16.07 7.76
C LYS A 96 9.05 16.08 8.31
N THR A 97 8.05 16.18 7.44
CA THR A 97 6.64 16.23 7.80
C THR A 97 5.97 14.88 7.56
N PRO A 98 5.09 14.42 8.46
CA PRO A 98 4.32 13.21 8.22
C PRO A 98 3.47 13.34 6.95
N GLY A 99 3.60 12.35 6.07
CA GLY A 99 2.77 12.21 4.89
C GLY A 99 1.44 11.55 5.21
N LEU A 100 0.50 11.67 4.26
CA LEU A 100 -0.81 11.04 4.35
C LEU A 100 -1.24 10.51 2.99
N PHE A 101 -1.36 9.19 2.89
CA PHE A 101 -1.99 8.54 1.75
C PHE A 101 -3.48 8.34 1.98
N LYS A 102 -4.24 8.56 0.91
CA LYS A 102 -5.54 7.93 0.69
C LYS A 102 -5.31 6.77 -0.27
N LEU A 103 -5.87 5.62 0.05
CA LEU A 103 -5.87 4.46 -0.83
C LEU A 103 -7.29 4.01 -1.10
N VAL A 104 -7.52 3.46 -2.28
CA VAL A 104 -8.81 2.87 -2.67
C VAL A 104 -8.61 1.42 -3.08
N LYS A 105 -9.60 0.57 -2.78
CA LYS A 105 -9.61 -0.82 -3.20
C LYS A 105 -10.34 -0.92 -4.53
N GLN A 106 -9.63 -1.32 -5.58
CA GLN A 106 -10.18 -1.58 -6.91
C GLN A 106 -9.84 -3.00 -7.32
N ASN A 107 -10.86 -3.79 -7.68
CA ASN A 107 -10.70 -5.18 -8.10
C ASN A 107 -9.90 -6.04 -7.09
N GLY A 108 -10.12 -5.81 -5.79
CA GLY A 108 -9.43 -6.53 -4.72
C GLY A 108 -8.02 -6.02 -4.39
N LYS A 109 -7.46 -5.08 -5.16
CA LYS A 109 -6.13 -4.49 -4.97
C LYS A 109 -6.23 -3.09 -4.37
N TRP A 110 -5.36 -2.77 -3.41
CA TRP A 110 -5.19 -1.41 -2.91
C TRP A 110 -4.32 -0.59 -3.86
N LEU A 111 -4.74 0.63 -4.15
CA LEU A 111 -4.03 1.60 -4.98
C LEU A 111 -3.99 2.94 -4.26
N ALA A 112 -2.86 3.65 -4.33
CA ALA A 112 -2.80 5.04 -3.90
C ALA A 112 -3.69 5.91 -4.78
N ASP A 113 -4.46 6.79 -4.15
CA ASP A 113 -5.42 7.65 -4.83
C ASP A 113 -5.13 9.13 -4.57
N ALA A 114 -5.56 9.98 -5.51
CA ALA A 114 -5.47 11.41 -5.34
C ALA A 114 -6.48 11.86 -4.27
N ARG A 115 -6.00 12.67 -3.32
CA ARG A 115 -6.91 13.32 -2.34
C ARG A 115 -7.69 14.42 -3.04
N GLY A 116 -9.01 14.31 -3.01
CA GLY A 116 -9.94 15.35 -3.46
C GLY A 116 -10.15 16.41 -2.38
N SER A 117 -10.51 17.62 -2.78
CA SER A 117 -10.80 18.74 -1.85
C SER A 117 -11.96 18.48 -0.89
N LYS A 118 -12.82 17.49 -1.19
CA LYS A 118 -13.96 17.08 -0.36
C LYS A 118 -13.65 15.87 0.53
N ASP A 119 -12.48 15.24 0.38
CA ASP A 119 -12.13 14.08 1.19
C ASP A 119 -11.89 14.52 2.64
N LYS A 120 -12.55 13.85 3.58
CA LYS A 120 -12.33 14.05 5.02
C LYS A 120 -11.40 12.97 5.53
N SER A 121 -10.16 13.35 5.83
CA SER A 121 -9.24 12.46 6.52
C SER A 121 -9.76 12.13 7.92
N PRO A 122 -9.56 10.90 8.41
CA PRO A 122 -9.88 10.52 9.79
C PRO A 122 -8.84 11.00 10.82
N PHE A 123 -7.81 11.75 10.40
CA PHE A 123 -6.72 12.26 11.23
C PHE A 123 -6.67 13.79 11.24
#